data_AF-A0A2S3U8D8-F1
#
_entry.id   AF-A0A2S3U8D8-F1
#
_cell.length_a   1.000
_cell.length_b   1.000
_cell.length_c   1.000
_cell.angle_alpha   90.00
_cell.angle_beta   90.00
_cell.angle_gamma   90.00
#
_symmetry.space_group_name_H-M   'P 1'
#
loop_
_entity.id
_entity.type
_entity.pdbx_description
1 polymer ?
#
loop_
_entity_poly.entity_id
_entity_poly.type
_entity_poly.pdbx_seq_one_letter_code
_entity_poly.pdbx_strand_id
1 'polypeptide(L)'
;MAELADKVAELSRDIDYLESTINGHVSEVGERAHGLPQSGSAGFMPYELYQSANGLFVNRMTLQAATDIATLDPGFYMCPANLLSDFPSQISSTDELVTLDVSKYKSTSIQYTLREAWLNRIWTKTLHAPDASSDASKSTGWRKLSSLISLWNGVSSSGTATLSQTLDAFRKVEVLYRDGTDHRYSCVVGKESVGNFTLTAVNFPDSGDVNIRCSEMNVAISGTSLSIKSNNAVILTASSSSRSTESRDLLYLNEIIGRD
;
A
#
# COMPACT_ATOMS: atom_id res chain seq x y z
N MET A 1 37.34 15.07 -65.35
CA MET A 1 36.24 16.06 -65.56
C MET A 1 34.90 15.37 -65.56
N ALA A 2 34.64 14.37 -66.44
CA ALA A 2 33.40 13.61 -66.45
C ALA A 2 33.11 12.87 -65.12
N GLU A 3 34.08 12.16 -64.58
CA GLU A 3 33.93 11.42 -63.30
C GLU A 3 33.64 12.33 -62.08
N LEU A 4 34.15 13.57 -62.10
CA LEU A 4 33.86 14.54 -61.05
C LEU A 4 32.43 15.08 -61.18
N ALA A 5 31.96 15.31 -62.41
CA ALA A 5 30.58 15.73 -62.67
C ALA A 5 29.57 14.64 -62.25
N ASP A 6 29.89 13.37 -62.51
CA ASP A 6 29.04 12.24 -62.10
C ASP A 6 28.93 12.13 -60.58
N LYS A 7 30.05 12.27 -59.86
CA LYS A 7 30.05 12.28 -58.38
C LYS A 7 29.30 13.46 -57.78
N VAL A 8 29.37 14.63 -58.41
CA VAL A 8 28.61 15.82 -57.98
C VAL A 8 27.11 15.63 -58.20
N ALA A 9 26.71 14.99 -59.31
CA ALA A 9 25.31 14.66 -59.57
C ALA A 9 24.77 13.62 -58.58
N GLU A 10 25.57 12.60 -58.24
CA GLU A 10 25.23 11.60 -57.23
C GLU A 10 25.05 12.23 -55.83
N LEU A 11 26.01 13.06 -55.40
CA LEU A 11 25.92 13.77 -54.13
C LEU A 11 24.70 14.69 -54.05
N SER A 12 24.37 15.40 -55.14
CA SER A 12 23.20 16.28 -55.18
C SER A 12 21.91 15.49 -55.01
N ARG A 13 21.79 14.33 -55.70
CA ARG A 13 20.64 13.44 -55.56
C ARG A 13 20.49 12.90 -54.13
N ASP A 14 21.60 12.52 -53.50
CA ASP A 14 21.58 11.95 -52.16
C ASP A 14 21.25 13.03 -51.10
N ILE A 15 21.72 14.27 -51.30
CA ILE A 15 21.33 15.44 -50.48
C ILE A 15 19.83 15.72 -50.63
N ASP A 16 19.31 15.77 -51.86
CA ASP A 16 17.87 15.98 -52.11
C ASP A 16 17.02 14.87 -51.48
N TYR A 17 17.49 13.63 -51.51
CA TYR A 17 16.82 12.50 -50.86
C TYR A 17 16.83 12.63 -49.33
N LEU A 18 17.96 13.02 -48.73
CA LEU A 18 18.06 13.24 -47.29
C LEU A 18 17.23 14.44 -46.84
N GLU A 19 17.25 15.55 -47.58
CA GLU A 19 16.40 16.72 -47.30
C GLU A 19 14.92 16.36 -47.42
N SER A 20 14.52 15.62 -48.45
CA SER A 20 13.15 15.09 -48.60
C SER A 20 12.75 14.20 -47.42
N THR A 21 13.64 13.29 -47.00
CA THR A 21 13.39 12.36 -45.90
C THR A 21 13.30 13.09 -44.55
N ILE A 22 14.21 14.04 -44.29
CA ILE A 22 14.23 14.84 -43.07
C ILE A 22 13.04 15.80 -43.05
N ASN A 23 12.74 16.50 -44.14
CA ASN A 23 11.58 17.37 -44.22
C ASN A 23 10.28 16.57 -44.14
N GLY A 24 10.21 15.36 -44.69
CA GLY A 24 9.11 14.44 -44.46
C GLY A 24 8.97 14.07 -42.98
N HIS A 25 10.08 13.80 -42.29
CA HIS A 25 10.06 13.39 -40.89
C HIS A 25 9.81 14.55 -39.91
N VAL A 26 10.29 15.77 -40.23
CA VAL A 26 10.24 16.98 -39.39
C VAL A 26 9.01 17.83 -39.67
N SER A 27 8.46 17.79 -40.88
CA SER A 27 7.24 18.54 -41.24
C SER A 27 5.96 17.73 -41.01
N GLU A 28 6.05 16.39 -40.87
CA GLU A 28 4.95 15.52 -40.41
C GLU A 28 4.98 15.28 -38.88
N VAL A 29 5.63 16.17 -38.12
CA VAL A 29 5.67 16.13 -36.65
C VAL A 29 4.31 16.56 -36.10
N GLY A 30 3.42 15.57 -35.95
CA GLY A 30 2.25 15.66 -35.08
C GLY A 30 1.07 14.78 -35.51
N GLU A 31 0.75 14.74 -36.80
CA GLU A 31 -0.51 14.12 -37.27
C GLU A 31 -0.35 12.83 -38.08
N ARG A 32 0.80 12.57 -38.74
CA ARG A 32 0.97 11.38 -39.62
C ARG A 32 2.01 10.38 -39.13
N ALA A 33 3.15 10.82 -38.57
CA ALA A 33 4.18 9.92 -38.04
C ALA A 33 3.77 9.26 -36.71
N HIS A 34 3.02 10.02 -35.90
CA HIS A 34 2.17 9.49 -34.86
C HIS A 34 0.78 9.93 -35.26
N GLY A 35 0.00 9.03 -35.86
CA GLY A 35 -1.43 9.30 -35.99
C GLY A 35 -1.92 9.81 -34.64
N LEU A 36 -2.68 10.92 -34.62
CA LEU A 36 -3.41 11.28 -33.42
C LEU A 36 -4.09 9.99 -32.93
N PRO A 37 -4.07 9.68 -31.63
CA PRO A 37 -4.56 8.39 -31.12
C PRO A 37 -6.09 8.23 -31.26
N GLN A 38 -6.72 8.91 -32.22
CA GLN A 38 -8.10 8.83 -32.69
C GLN A 38 -8.52 7.43 -33.15
N SER A 39 -7.63 6.43 -33.17
CA SER A 39 -7.96 5.06 -33.58
C SER A 39 -7.43 3.95 -32.65
N GLY A 40 -7.02 4.27 -31.42
CA GLY A 40 -6.77 3.26 -30.39
C GLY A 40 -5.59 2.30 -30.68
N SER A 41 -4.50 2.80 -31.27
CA SER A 41 -3.27 2.02 -31.43
C SER A 41 -2.76 1.55 -30.06
N ALA A 42 -2.48 0.25 -29.93
CA ALA A 42 -1.96 -0.32 -28.69
C ALA A 42 -0.67 0.41 -28.27
N GLY A 43 -0.71 1.08 -27.11
CA GLY A 43 0.42 1.84 -26.55
C GLY A 43 0.18 3.34 -26.38
N PHE A 44 -0.84 3.94 -27.01
CA PHE A 44 -1.16 5.36 -26.86
C PHE A 44 -2.65 5.56 -26.53
N MET A 45 -2.92 6.26 -25.42
CA MET A 45 -4.29 6.61 -25.02
C MET A 45 -4.83 7.72 -25.95
N PRO A 46 -5.99 7.53 -26.61
CA PRO A 46 -6.69 8.59 -27.35
C PRO A 46 -6.82 9.87 -26.53
N TYR A 47 -6.67 11.06 -27.12
CA TYR A 47 -6.77 12.32 -26.37
C TYR A 47 -8.14 12.50 -25.71
N GLU A 48 -9.22 12.08 -26.37
CA GLU A 48 -10.56 12.06 -25.78
C GLU A 48 -10.67 11.07 -24.62
N LEU A 49 -10.02 9.90 -24.71
CA LEU A 49 -9.95 8.94 -23.62
C LEU A 49 -9.09 9.48 -22.46
N TYR A 50 -8.02 10.23 -22.76
CA TYR A 50 -7.19 10.92 -21.78
C TYR A 50 -7.95 12.04 -21.06
N GLN A 51 -8.68 12.88 -21.79
CA GLN A 51 -9.54 13.90 -21.18
C GLN A 51 -10.70 13.29 -20.40
N SER A 52 -11.33 12.23 -20.91
CA SER A 52 -12.37 11.48 -20.21
C SER A 52 -11.82 10.86 -18.92
N ALA A 53 -10.66 10.18 -18.99
CA ALA A 53 -9.99 9.60 -17.84
C ALA A 53 -9.60 10.66 -16.81
N ASN A 54 -9.00 11.78 -17.25
CA ASN A 54 -8.71 12.91 -16.35
C ASN A 54 -10.00 13.51 -15.76
N GLY A 55 -11.06 13.65 -16.55
CA GLY A 55 -12.36 14.16 -16.11
C GLY A 55 -12.99 13.30 -15.02
N LEU A 56 -12.86 11.96 -15.12
CA LEU A 56 -13.29 11.01 -14.11
C LEU A 56 -12.58 11.22 -12.75
N PHE A 57 -11.34 11.69 -12.76
CA PHE A 57 -10.57 11.98 -11.53
C PHE A 57 -10.69 13.42 -11.04
N VAL A 58 -11.06 14.36 -11.91
CA VAL A 58 -11.23 15.79 -11.57
C VAL A 58 -12.61 16.08 -10.96
N ASN A 59 -13.68 15.43 -11.44
CA ASN A 59 -15.05 15.71 -11.00
C ASN A 59 -15.77 14.44 -10.54
N ARG A 60 -15.87 14.26 -9.22
CA ARG A 60 -16.69 13.21 -8.61
C ARG A 60 -18.16 13.61 -8.63
N MET A 61 -19.05 12.70 -9.00
CA MET A 61 -20.49 12.95 -8.99
C MET A 61 -20.99 13.12 -7.54
N THR A 62 -21.75 14.19 -7.27
CA THR A 62 -22.38 14.37 -5.95
C THR A 62 -23.64 13.53 -5.86
N LEU A 63 -23.76 12.73 -4.79
CA LEU A 63 -24.96 11.91 -4.56
C LEU A 63 -26.09 12.70 -3.89
N GLN A 64 -27.32 12.28 -4.15
CA GLN A 64 -28.52 12.79 -3.49
C GLN A 64 -28.73 12.09 -2.14
N ALA A 65 -29.61 12.63 -1.30
CA ALA A 65 -29.88 12.08 0.02
C ALA A 65 -30.45 10.65 -0.03
N ALA A 66 -30.03 9.83 0.94
CA ALA A 66 -30.48 8.43 1.13
C ALA A 66 -30.28 7.51 -0.09
N THR A 67 -29.17 7.70 -0.82
CA THR A 67 -28.80 6.86 -1.96
C THR A 67 -28.35 5.47 -1.49
N ASP A 68 -28.95 4.43 -2.08
CA ASP A 68 -28.48 3.05 -1.92
C ASP A 68 -27.29 2.76 -2.84
N ILE A 69 -26.15 2.42 -2.24
CA ILE A 69 -24.93 2.07 -2.97
C ILE A 69 -25.14 0.87 -3.91
N ALA A 70 -26.10 -0.01 -3.64
CA ALA A 70 -26.41 -1.16 -4.50
C ALA A 70 -26.99 -0.74 -5.87
N THR A 71 -27.60 0.45 -5.94
CA THR A 71 -28.22 0.99 -7.17
C THR A 71 -27.28 1.85 -7.99
N LEU A 72 -26.09 2.15 -7.48
CA LEU A 72 -25.13 3.00 -8.17
C LEU A 72 -24.52 2.28 -9.37
N ASP A 73 -24.45 3.00 -10.48
CA ASP A 73 -23.66 2.58 -11.62
C ASP A 73 -22.15 2.70 -11.32
N PRO A 74 -21.30 1.95 -12.04
CA PRO A 74 -19.86 2.11 -11.90
C PRO A 74 -19.43 3.57 -12.12
N GLY A 75 -18.60 4.09 -11.23
CA GLY A 75 -18.22 5.49 -11.27
C GLY A 75 -17.56 6.00 -9.99
N PHE A 76 -17.24 7.29 -10.00
CA PHE A 76 -16.59 8.01 -8.91
C PHE A 76 -17.53 9.05 -8.32
N TYR A 77 -17.82 8.91 -7.03
CA TYR A 77 -18.82 9.68 -6.31
C TYR A 77 -18.20 10.40 -5.11
N MET A 78 -18.88 11.45 -4.65
CA MET A 78 -18.62 12.11 -3.37
C MET A 78 -19.92 12.55 -2.70
N CYS A 79 -19.98 12.44 -1.38
CA CYS A 79 -21.10 12.91 -0.58
C CYS A 79 -20.74 12.92 0.90
N PRO A 80 -21.48 13.64 1.76
CA PRO A 80 -21.51 13.34 3.18
C PRO A 80 -21.98 11.90 3.42
N ALA A 81 -21.39 11.21 4.41
CA ALA A 81 -21.65 9.79 4.67
C ALA A 81 -23.13 9.46 4.92
N ASN A 82 -23.89 10.38 5.52
CA ASN A 82 -25.33 10.24 5.80
C ASN A 82 -26.24 10.25 4.57
N LEU A 83 -25.72 10.66 3.41
CA LEU A 83 -26.47 10.55 2.17
C LEU A 83 -26.44 9.12 1.61
N LEU A 84 -25.64 8.22 2.19
CA LEU A 84 -25.65 6.79 1.86
C LEU A 84 -26.57 6.03 2.82
N SER A 85 -27.41 5.15 2.28
CA SER A 85 -28.24 4.27 3.12
C SER A 85 -27.46 3.11 3.74
N ASP A 86 -26.28 2.81 3.20
CA ASP A 86 -25.35 1.79 3.70
C ASP A 86 -23.90 2.30 3.65
N PHE A 87 -23.30 2.48 4.82
CA PHE A 87 -21.91 2.88 4.99
C PHE A 87 -21.32 2.25 6.27
N PRO A 88 -19.98 2.21 6.43
CA PRO A 88 -19.36 1.64 7.62
C PRO A 88 -19.82 2.32 8.91
N SER A 89 -20.30 1.54 9.88
CA SER A 89 -20.82 2.06 11.16
C SER A 89 -19.78 2.76 12.04
N GLN A 90 -18.50 2.61 11.72
CA GLN A 90 -17.38 3.25 12.41
C GLN A 90 -17.05 4.65 11.89
N ILE A 91 -17.78 5.15 10.89
CA ILE A 91 -17.74 6.56 10.48
C ILE A 91 -18.58 7.34 11.50
N SER A 92 -17.91 8.09 12.37
CA SER A 92 -18.50 8.69 13.57
C SER A 92 -19.28 9.97 13.31
N SER A 93 -19.04 10.62 12.17
CA SER A 93 -19.79 11.81 11.75
C SER A 93 -20.59 11.48 10.50
N THR A 94 -21.91 11.56 10.63
CA THR A 94 -22.85 11.48 9.52
C THR A 94 -22.59 12.53 8.44
N ASP A 95 -22.00 13.66 8.80
CA ASP A 95 -21.70 14.76 7.87
C ASP A 95 -20.27 14.69 7.31
N GLU A 96 -19.52 13.61 7.60
CA GLU A 96 -18.17 13.44 7.07
C GLU A 96 -18.20 13.27 5.55
N LEU A 97 -17.44 14.10 4.84
CA LEU A 97 -17.29 13.97 3.40
C LEU A 97 -16.55 12.66 3.09
N VAL A 98 -17.17 11.84 2.26
CA VAL A 98 -16.60 10.58 1.76
C VAL A 98 -16.51 10.62 0.24
N THR A 99 -15.51 9.92 -0.28
CA THR A 99 -15.41 9.58 -1.70
C THR A 99 -15.75 8.11 -1.87
N LEU A 100 -16.63 7.78 -2.81
CA LEU A 100 -17.06 6.40 -3.08
C LEU A 100 -16.75 6.04 -4.53
N ASP A 101 -16.02 4.95 -4.72
CA ASP A 101 -15.70 4.39 -6.03
C ASP A 101 -16.46 3.08 -6.19
N VAL A 102 -17.23 2.96 -7.26
CA VAL A 102 -18.03 1.77 -7.59
C VAL A 102 -17.46 1.13 -8.84
N SER A 103 -17.06 -0.13 -8.72
CA SER A 103 -16.46 -0.91 -9.81
C SER A 103 -17.23 -2.21 -10.01
N LYS A 104 -17.63 -2.52 -11.25
CA LYS A 104 -18.18 -3.83 -11.61
C LYS A 104 -17.06 -4.73 -12.13
N TYR A 105 -16.99 -5.96 -11.65
CA TYR A 105 -16.06 -6.97 -12.15
C TYR A 105 -16.83 -8.26 -12.42
N LYS A 106 -16.64 -8.82 -13.62
CA LYS A 106 -17.59 -9.77 -14.21
C LYS A 106 -19.00 -9.15 -14.33
N SER A 107 -19.97 -9.89 -14.87
CA SER A 107 -21.29 -9.34 -15.20
C SER A 107 -22.14 -8.93 -14.00
N THR A 108 -21.86 -9.41 -12.79
CA THR A 108 -22.74 -9.23 -11.62
C THR A 108 -22.05 -8.81 -10.34
N SER A 109 -20.73 -8.98 -10.18
CA SER A 109 -20.06 -8.60 -8.93
C SER A 109 -19.70 -7.11 -8.91
N ILE A 110 -19.87 -6.49 -7.74
CA ILE A 110 -19.62 -5.06 -7.52
C ILE A 110 -18.66 -4.88 -6.36
N GLN A 111 -17.64 -4.04 -6.53
CA GLN A 111 -16.73 -3.59 -5.49
C GLN A 111 -17.00 -2.12 -5.21
N TYR A 112 -17.11 -1.81 -3.92
CA TYR A 112 -17.20 -0.47 -3.39
C TYR A 112 -15.90 -0.16 -2.66
N THR A 113 -15.30 1.00 -2.97
CA THR A 113 -14.20 1.55 -2.20
C THR A 113 -14.62 2.92 -1.69
N LEU A 114 -14.83 3.03 -0.38
CA LEU A 114 -15.20 4.27 0.28
C LEU A 114 -13.97 4.80 1.02
N ARG A 115 -13.69 6.09 0.89
CA ARG A 115 -12.60 6.75 1.61
C ARG A 115 -13.13 7.97 2.35
N GLU A 116 -12.83 8.04 3.64
CA GLU A 116 -13.10 9.19 4.48
C GLU A 116 -12.14 10.33 4.16
N ALA A 117 -12.64 11.55 3.93
CA ALA A 117 -11.78 12.68 3.60
C ALA A 117 -10.92 13.13 4.79
N TRP A 118 -11.45 13.08 6.03
CA TRP A 118 -10.76 13.60 7.21
C TRP A 118 -9.79 12.59 7.81
N LEU A 119 -10.26 11.40 8.14
CA LEU A 119 -9.41 10.36 8.76
C LEU A 119 -8.64 9.54 7.74
N ASN A 120 -8.88 9.75 6.44
CA ASN A 120 -8.21 9.04 5.36
C ASN A 120 -8.34 7.50 5.43
N ARG A 121 -9.34 7.00 6.16
CA ARG A 121 -9.62 5.56 6.28
C ARG A 121 -10.26 5.07 5.00
N ILE A 122 -9.80 3.91 4.52
CA ILE A 122 -10.33 3.27 3.32
C ILE A 122 -11.16 2.06 3.77
N TRP A 123 -12.35 1.94 3.20
CA TRP A 123 -13.28 0.87 3.41
C TRP A 123 -13.57 0.20 2.09
N THR A 124 -13.64 -1.12 2.10
CA THR A 124 -14.07 -1.88 0.93
C THR A 124 -15.26 -2.74 1.29
N LYS A 125 -16.18 -2.85 0.34
CA LYS A 125 -17.28 -3.80 0.39
C LYS A 125 -17.36 -4.48 -0.96
N THR A 126 -17.60 -5.78 -0.95
CA THR A 126 -17.77 -6.57 -2.16
C THR A 126 -19.15 -7.21 -2.13
N LEU A 127 -19.93 -6.95 -3.18
CA LEU A 127 -21.10 -7.75 -3.55
C LEU A 127 -20.65 -8.79 -4.56
N HIS A 128 -20.51 -10.04 -4.11
CA HIS A 128 -20.00 -11.13 -4.94
C HIS A 128 -21.09 -11.74 -5.83
N ALA A 129 -22.27 -11.97 -5.26
CA ALA A 129 -23.42 -12.56 -5.93
C ALA A 129 -24.70 -11.84 -5.47
N PRO A 130 -25.09 -10.73 -6.12
CA PRO A 130 -26.23 -9.92 -5.69
C PRO A 130 -27.54 -10.71 -5.54
N ASP A 131 -27.70 -11.75 -6.38
CA ASP A 131 -28.90 -12.58 -6.45
C ASP A 131 -28.85 -13.83 -5.53
N ALA A 132 -27.78 -14.01 -4.74
CA ALA A 132 -27.69 -15.15 -3.83
C ALA A 132 -28.79 -15.10 -2.75
N SER A 133 -29.24 -16.24 -2.24
CA SER A 133 -30.35 -16.27 -1.25
C SER A 133 -29.93 -15.89 0.18
N SER A 134 -28.63 -15.93 0.51
CA SER A 134 -28.11 -15.61 1.85
C SER A 134 -27.18 -14.40 1.82
N ASP A 135 -27.31 -13.50 2.80
CA ASP A 135 -26.53 -12.25 2.83
C ASP A 135 -25.03 -12.48 2.98
N ALA A 136 -24.61 -13.54 3.69
CA ALA A 136 -23.21 -13.93 3.82
C ALA A 136 -22.58 -14.38 2.49
N SER A 137 -23.39 -14.90 1.55
CA SER A 137 -22.95 -15.25 0.19
C SER A 137 -23.11 -14.09 -0.80
N LYS A 138 -23.99 -13.12 -0.50
CA LYS A 138 -24.15 -11.89 -1.30
C LYS A 138 -22.99 -10.92 -1.08
N SER A 139 -22.61 -10.67 0.18
CA SER A 139 -21.80 -9.51 0.57
C SER A 139 -20.73 -9.87 1.61
N THR A 140 -19.54 -9.30 1.47
CA THR A 140 -18.48 -9.40 2.49
C THR A 140 -18.69 -8.47 3.69
N GLY A 141 -19.73 -7.62 3.65
CA GLY A 141 -19.85 -6.44 4.51
C GLY A 141 -18.77 -5.40 4.24
N TRP A 142 -18.84 -4.27 4.95
CA TRP A 142 -17.78 -3.26 4.95
C TRP A 142 -16.57 -3.74 5.75
N ARG A 143 -15.39 -3.59 5.16
CA ARG A 143 -14.09 -3.93 5.77
C ARG A 143 -13.16 -2.74 5.65
N LYS A 144 -12.59 -2.31 6.78
CA LYS A 144 -11.53 -1.29 6.76
C LYS A 144 -10.27 -1.90 6.16
N LEU A 145 -9.69 -1.26 5.14
CA LEU A 145 -8.30 -1.51 4.79
C LEU A 145 -7.43 -0.87 5.86
N SER A 146 -6.71 -1.71 6.62
CA SER A 146 -5.70 -1.20 7.55
C SER A 146 -4.59 -0.54 6.75
N SER A 147 -4.32 0.72 7.05
CA SER A 147 -3.09 1.38 6.63
C SER A 147 -1.92 0.84 7.46
N LEU A 148 -0.84 0.49 6.78
CA LEU A 148 0.44 0.15 7.40
C LEU A 148 1.39 1.31 7.18
N ILE A 149 1.89 1.89 8.26
CA ILE A 149 2.89 2.96 8.18
C ILE A 149 4.13 2.48 8.92
N SER A 150 5.26 2.34 8.23
CA SER A 150 6.54 2.07 8.89
C SER A 150 6.93 3.27 9.74
N LEU A 151 7.00 3.08 11.05
CA LEU A 151 7.31 4.11 12.03
C LEU A 151 8.80 4.15 12.37
N TRP A 152 9.44 3.00 12.31
CA TRP A 152 10.87 2.86 12.46
C TRP A 152 11.34 1.58 11.80
N ASN A 153 12.51 1.64 11.17
CA ASN A 153 13.20 0.51 10.58
C ASN A 153 14.68 0.60 10.94
N GLY A 154 15.28 -0.52 11.31
CA GLY A 154 16.68 -0.59 11.67
C GLY A 154 17.07 -1.94 12.25
N VAL A 155 18.15 -1.96 13.03
CA VAL A 155 18.57 -3.12 13.81
C VAL A 155 19.05 -2.61 15.14
N SER A 156 18.36 -2.96 16.23
CA SER A 156 18.80 -2.58 17.55
C SER A 156 18.49 -3.64 18.60
N SER A 157 19.48 -3.92 19.46
CA SER A 157 19.33 -4.77 20.64
C SER A 157 19.34 -3.96 21.95
N SER A 158 19.54 -2.63 21.90
CA SER A 158 19.60 -1.77 23.10
C SER A 158 19.38 -0.28 22.79
N GLY A 159 19.22 0.53 23.85
CA GLY A 159 19.21 1.99 23.74
C GLY A 159 17.87 2.57 23.30
N THR A 160 17.93 3.68 22.57
CA THR A 160 16.76 4.47 22.16
C THR A 160 16.78 4.78 20.68
N ALA A 161 15.61 4.88 20.07
CA ALA A 161 15.41 5.30 18.70
C ALA A 161 14.22 6.27 18.61
N THR A 162 14.14 7.01 17.50
CA THR A 162 13.04 7.94 17.23
C THR A 162 12.14 7.36 16.16
N LEU A 163 10.84 7.30 16.45
CA LEU A 163 9.78 6.95 15.51
C LEU A 163 9.46 8.17 14.64
N SER A 164 9.04 7.92 13.39
CA SER A 164 8.65 8.98 12.44
C SER A 164 7.41 9.75 12.89
N GLN A 165 6.54 9.12 13.69
CA GLN A 165 5.28 9.68 14.20
C GLN A 165 4.95 9.11 15.59
N THR A 166 4.08 9.80 16.33
CA THR A 166 3.54 9.31 17.61
C THR A 166 2.63 8.11 17.40
N LEU A 167 2.57 7.22 18.39
CA LEU A 167 1.68 6.05 18.37
C LEU A 167 0.21 6.37 18.61
N ASP A 168 -0.11 7.59 19.07
CA ASP A 168 -1.50 8.02 19.29
C ASP A 168 -2.35 7.95 18.02
N ALA A 169 -1.72 8.08 16.85
CA ALA A 169 -2.32 8.01 15.53
C ALA A 169 -2.70 6.59 15.10
N PHE A 170 -2.34 5.55 15.85
CA PHE A 170 -2.54 4.15 15.48
C PHE A 170 -3.31 3.38 16.57
N ARG A 171 -4.11 2.40 16.15
CA ARG A 171 -4.85 1.51 17.07
C ARG A 171 -4.03 0.32 17.53
N LYS A 172 -3.08 -0.11 16.70
CA LYS A 172 -2.20 -1.23 16.97
C LYS A 172 -0.82 -0.93 16.41
N VAL A 173 0.17 -1.63 16.90
CA VAL A 173 1.52 -1.60 16.37
C VAL A 173 1.95 -3.02 16.11
N GLU A 174 2.43 -3.29 14.91
CA GLU A 174 3.14 -4.53 14.62
C GLU A 174 4.63 -4.31 14.80
N VAL A 175 5.25 -5.26 15.49
CA VAL A 175 6.67 -5.23 15.81
C VAL A 175 7.31 -6.42 15.16
N LEU A 176 8.28 -6.17 14.27
CA LEU A 176 9.10 -7.18 13.64
C LEU A 176 10.45 -7.22 14.34
N TYR A 177 10.88 -8.41 14.73
CA TYR A 177 12.12 -8.63 15.46
C TYR A 177 12.70 -9.98 15.12
N ARG A 178 13.97 -10.18 15.46
CA ARG A 178 14.68 -11.44 15.28
C ARG A 178 15.50 -11.81 16.50
N ASP A 179 15.89 -13.07 16.60
CA ASP A 179 16.93 -13.46 17.55
C ASP A 179 18.34 -13.30 16.94
N GLY A 180 19.37 -13.52 17.75
CA GLY A 180 20.77 -13.47 17.29
C GLY A 180 21.17 -14.60 16.32
N THR A 181 20.27 -15.53 16.02
CA THR A 181 20.41 -16.57 14.99
C THR A 181 19.59 -16.28 13.72
N ASP A 182 19.00 -15.08 13.62
CA ASP A 182 18.20 -14.59 12.48
C ASP A 182 16.84 -15.30 12.29
N HIS A 183 16.32 -16.01 13.30
CA HIS A 183 14.92 -16.41 13.30
C HIS A 183 14.03 -15.17 13.41
N ARG A 184 13.00 -15.11 12.58
CA ARG A 184 12.13 -13.93 12.47
C ARG A 184 10.85 -14.14 13.25
N TYR A 185 10.46 -13.10 13.96
CA TYR A 185 9.26 -13.06 14.79
C TYR A 185 8.47 -11.79 14.49
N SER A 186 7.18 -11.85 14.78
CA SER A 186 6.29 -10.70 14.71
C SER A 186 5.30 -10.76 15.86
N CYS A 187 4.90 -9.60 16.38
CA CYS A 187 3.78 -9.49 17.29
C CYS A 187 2.97 -8.24 16.99
N VAL A 188 1.69 -8.25 17.37
CA VAL A 188 0.80 -7.09 17.25
C VAL A 188 0.39 -6.66 18.65
N VAL A 189 0.75 -5.43 19.01
CA VAL A 189 0.47 -4.81 20.30
C VAL A 189 -0.71 -3.85 20.13
N GLY A 190 -1.76 -4.01 20.94
CA GLY A 190 -2.90 -3.08 20.94
C GLY A 190 -2.57 -1.79 21.68
N LYS A 191 -3.22 -0.68 21.30
CA LYS A 191 -3.00 0.68 21.86
C LYS A 191 -2.89 0.72 23.38
N GLU A 192 -3.69 -0.08 24.08
CA GLU A 192 -3.69 -0.16 25.56
C GLU A 192 -2.33 -0.61 26.16
N SER A 193 -1.55 -1.36 25.40
CA SER A 193 -0.26 -1.97 25.82
C SER A 193 0.95 -1.36 25.10
N VAL A 194 0.74 -0.40 24.21
CA VAL A 194 1.78 0.18 23.37
C VAL A 194 2.82 0.98 24.16
N GLY A 195 2.48 1.47 25.35
CA GLY A 195 3.41 2.22 26.20
C GLY A 195 4.58 1.39 26.73
N ASN A 196 4.33 0.14 27.12
CA ASN A 196 5.33 -0.82 27.58
C ASN A 196 4.89 -2.24 27.22
N PHE A 197 5.70 -2.96 26.46
CA PHE A 197 5.41 -4.33 26.06
C PHE A 197 6.68 -5.19 26.01
N THR A 198 6.46 -6.50 26.06
CA THR A 198 7.52 -7.49 26.09
C THR A 198 7.48 -8.31 24.80
N LEU A 199 8.63 -8.41 24.14
CA LEU A 199 8.87 -9.28 23.00
C LEU A 199 9.56 -10.53 23.50
N THR A 200 9.10 -11.69 23.04
CA THR A 200 9.69 -12.98 23.43
C THR A 200 10.05 -13.79 22.20
N ALA A 201 11.17 -14.50 22.25
CA ALA A 201 11.48 -15.58 21.33
C ALA A 201 11.91 -16.81 22.12
N VAL A 202 11.50 -17.99 21.66
CA VAL A 202 11.96 -19.26 22.19
C VAL A 202 12.42 -20.10 21.01
N ASN A 203 13.62 -20.65 21.08
CA ASN A 203 14.03 -21.69 20.16
C ASN A 203 13.74 -23.07 20.76
N PHE A 204 13.25 -23.98 19.94
CA PHE A 204 13.17 -25.40 20.28
C PHE A 204 14.17 -26.12 19.37
N PRO A 205 15.28 -26.65 19.91
CA PRO A 205 16.30 -27.30 19.09
C PRO A 205 15.78 -28.61 18.49
N ASP A 206 16.03 -28.83 17.19
CA ASP A 206 15.49 -29.96 16.44
C ASP A 206 16.25 -31.29 16.67
N SER A 207 17.50 -31.29 17.15
CA SER A 207 18.17 -32.49 17.69
C SER A 207 19.54 -32.18 18.33
N GLY A 208 19.93 -32.96 19.34
CA GLY A 208 21.29 -33.04 19.89
C GLY A 208 21.74 -31.89 20.79
N ASP A 209 21.21 -30.68 20.58
CA ASP A 209 21.44 -29.53 21.44
C ASP A 209 20.34 -29.46 22.50
N VAL A 210 20.67 -29.63 23.78
CA VAL A 210 19.67 -29.61 24.89
C VAL A 210 19.43 -28.20 25.42
N ASN A 211 19.82 -27.19 24.63
CA ASN A 211 19.85 -25.80 25.04
C ASN A 211 18.62 -25.07 24.50
N ILE A 212 17.60 -24.90 25.34
CA ILE A 212 16.46 -24.02 25.07
C ILE A 212 16.89 -22.60 25.44
N ARG A 213 16.74 -21.67 24.51
CA ARG A 213 17.00 -20.25 24.70
C ARG A 213 15.66 -19.53 24.71
N CYS A 214 15.40 -18.84 25.81
CA CYS A 214 14.26 -17.97 25.98
C CYS A 214 14.76 -16.54 26.04
N SER A 215 14.50 -15.76 25.01
CA SER A 215 14.96 -14.37 24.89
C SER A 215 13.79 -13.43 25.11
N GLU A 216 14.02 -12.37 25.88
CA GLU A 216 13.03 -11.37 26.24
C GLU A 216 13.58 -9.96 26.05
N MET A 217 12.84 -9.12 25.33
CA MET A 217 13.11 -7.69 25.16
C MET A 217 11.93 -6.88 25.69
N ASN A 218 12.18 -6.01 26.67
CA ASN A 218 11.20 -5.06 27.16
C ASN A 218 11.37 -3.74 26.41
N VAL A 219 10.32 -3.32 25.74
CA VAL A 219 10.28 -2.14 24.88
C VAL A 219 9.27 -1.15 25.47
N ALA A 220 9.67 0.11 25.55
CA ALA A 220 8.82 1.21 25.98
C ALA A 220 8.72 2.24 24.86
N ILE A 221 7.52 2.74 24.62
CA ILE A 221 7.30 3.83 23.67
C ILE A 221 6.55 4.97 24.34
N SER A 222 7.09 6.18 24.24
CA SER A 222 6.47 7.39 24.75
C SER A 222 6.61 8.51 23.72
N GLY A 223 5.48 9.02 23.21
CA GLY A 223 5.46 9.93 22.07
C GLY A 223 6.15 9.29 20.86
N THR A 224 7.21 9.93 20.37
CA THR A 224 8.06 9.41 19.28
C THR A 224 9.29 8.66 19.77
N SER A 225 9.51 8.55 21.09
CA SER A 225 10.69 7.89 21.63
C SER A 225 10.42 6.40 21.86
N LEU A 226 11.17 5.56 21.15
CA LEU A 226 11.26 4.12 21.35
C LEU A 226 12.48 3.80 22.23
N SER A 227 12.32 2.98 23.26
CA SER A 227 13.40 2.62 24.19
C SER A 227 13.39 1.12 24.49
N ILE A 228 14.52 0.46 24.28
CA ILE A 228 14.76 -0.91 24.73
C ILE A 228 15.25 -0.82 26.17
N LYS A 229 14.37 -1.17 27.12
CA LYS A 229 14.64 -1.08 28.56
C LYS A 229 15.49 -2.22 29.07
N SER A 230 15.27 -3.41 28.53
CA SER A 230 16.08 -4.57 28.82
C SER A 230 16.02 -5.54 27.66
N ASN A 231 17.09 -6.29 27.48
CA ASN A 231 17.17 -7.37 26.51
C ASN A 231 18.04 -8.46 27.11
N ASN A 232 17.44 -9.61 27.39
CA ASN A 232 18.10 -10.69 28.12
C ASN A 232 17.69 -12.02 27.54
N ALA A 233 18.53 -13.02 27.74
CA ALA A 233 18.17 -14.40 27.47
C ALA A 233 18.38 -15.27 28.70
N VAL A 234 17.58 -16.32 28.80
CA VAL A 234 17.82 -17.45 29.70
C VAL A 234 18.12 -18.66 28.84
N ILE A 235 19.26 -19.28 29.09
CA ILE A 235 19.66 -20.55 28.49
C ILE A 235 19.31 -21.64 29.49
N LEU A 236 18.44 -22.54 29.09
CA LEU A 236 18.04 -23.72 29.83
C LEU A 236 18.74 -24.92 29.23
N THR A 237 19.45 -25.66 30.07
CA THR A 237 20.08 -26.95 29.76
C THR A 237 19.36 -28.06 30.54
N ALA A 238 19.70 -29.32 30.29
CA ALA A 238 19.10 -30.46 31.01
C ALA A 238 19.24 -30.38 32.55
N SER A 239 20.27 -29.71 33.06
CA SER A 239 20.63 -29.71 34.49
C SER A 239 20.79 -28.32 35.12
N SER A 240 20.68 -27.25 34.33
CA SER A 240 20.91 -25.89 34.83
C SER A 240 20.21 -24.84 33.98
N SER A 241 20.06 -23.65 34.55
CA SER A 241 19.68 -22.44 33.83
C SER A 241 20.70 -21.35 34.08
N SER A 242 20.98 -20.54 33.06
CA SER A 242 21.86 -19.38 33.18
C SER A 242 21.28 -18.20 32.40
N ARG A 243 21.57 -17.00 32.88
CA ARG A 243 21.23 -15.77 32.15
C ARG A 243 22.36 -15.44 31.20
N SER A 244 22.03 -15.18 29.93
CA SER A 244 22.96 -14.72 28.91
C SER A 244 22.65 -13.29 28.50
N THR A 245 23.71 -12.54 28.24
CA THR A 245 23.69 -11.22 27.59
C THR A 245 24.54 -11.24 26.32
N GLU A 246 24.93 -12.42 25.84
CA GLU A 246 25.70 -12.54 24.61
C GLU A 246 24.85 -12.17 23.40
N SER A 247 25.44 -11.44 22.46
CA SER A 247 24.75 -10.92 21.27
C SER A 247 23.97 -11.99 20.48
N ARG A 248 24.45 -13.23 20.46
CA ARG A 248 23.78 -14.35 19.76
C ARG A 248 22.48 -14.83 20.43
N ASP A 249 22.30 -14.53 21.71
CA ASP A 249 21.13 -14.97 22.49
C ASP A 249 20.11 -13.84 22.64
N LEU A 250 20.46 -12.60 22.30
CA LEU A 250 19.59 -11.44 22.42
C LEU A 250 18.60 -11.32 21.26
N LEU A 251 17.54 -10.54 21.50
CA LEU A 251 16.63 -10.09 20.45
C LEU A 251 17.17 -8.84 19.75
N TYR A 252 16.78 -8.68 18.50
CA TYR A 252 17.04 -7.49 17.70
C TYR A 252 15.73 -6.99 17.16
N LEU A 253 15.37 -5.77 17.54
CA LEU A 253 14.26 -5.06 16.96
C LEU A 253 14.61 -4.65 15.53
N ASN A 254 13.70 -4.91 14.59
CA ASN A 254 13.91 -4.61 13.18
C ASN A 254 12.98 -3.55 12.62
N GLU A 255 11.70 -3.64 12.97
CA GLU A 255 10.71 -2.72 12.43
C GLU A 255 9.55 -2.51 13.40
N ILE A 256 9.03 -1.28 13.38
CA ILE A 256 7.80 -0.89 14.07
C ILE A 256 6.84 -0.36 13.00
N ILE A 257 5.67 -0.98 12.88
CA ILE A 257 4.66 -0.64 11.88
C ILE A 257 3.38 -0.20 12.61
N GLY A 258 2.97 1.04 12.38
CA GLY A 258 1.69 1.56 12.83
C GLY A 258 0.54 0.94 12.03
N ARG A 259 -0.47 0.44 12.74
CA ARG A 259 -1.68 -0.19 12.18
C ARG A 259 -2.92 0.51 12.70
N ASP A 260 -3.83 0.82 11.80
CA ASP A 260 -5.12 1.48 12.10
C ASP A 260 -6.33 0.55 11.92
#